data_AF-A0A382KNQ3-F1
#
_entry.id   AF-A0A382KNQ3-F1
#
_cell.length_a   1.000
_cell.length_b   1.000
_cell.length_c   1.000
_cell.angle_alpha   90.00
_cell.angle_beta   90.00
_cell.angle_gamma   90.00
#
_symmetry.space_group_name_H-M   'P 1'
#
loop_
_entity.id
_entity.type
_entity.pdbx_description
1 polymer ?
#
loop_
_entity_poly.entity_id
_entity_poly.type
_entity_poly.pdbx_seq_one_letter_code
_entity_poly.pdbx_strand_id
1 'polypeptide(L)'
;MEFLQRLLGLSSTGKLSTGIREAIESQYKVTPEKASELRTAEKGGSYALRPVRLVRVYQPADLGGDKDSASYDELEGSKAVWFQGKIEKKGQIFLKDIRP
;
A
#
# COMPACT_ATOMS: atom_id res chain seq x y z
N MET A 1 12.96 -12.34 18.98
CA MET A 1 13.99 -11.61 18.22
C MET A 1 13.52 -11.49 16.76
N GLU A 2 12.43 -10.77 16.49
CA GLU A 2 11.75 -10.75 15.18
C GLU A 2 11.64 -9.33 14.58
N PHE A 3 12.16 -8.32 15.28
CA PHE A 3 11.86 -6.92 14.94
C PHE A 3 12.84 -6.30 13.93
N LEU A 4 14.03 -6.89 13.77
CA LEU A 4 15.10 -6.33 12.94
C LEU A 4 15.13 -6.87 11.50
N GLN A 5 14.50 -8.02 11.22
CA GLN A 5 14.41 -8.54 9.84
C GLN A 5 13.40 -7.77 8.97
N ARG A 6 12.42 -7.06 9.56
CA ARG A 6 11.37 -6.33 8.82
C ARG A 6 11.81 -4.98 8.21
N LEU A 7 13.02 -4.51 8.49
CA LEU A 7 13.50 -3.17 8.10
C LEU A 7 14.37 -3.16 6.83
N LEU A 8 14.74 -4.32 6.29
CA LEU A 8 15.66 -4.43 5.16
C LEU A 8 14.98 -5.20 4.02
N GLY A 9 14.30 -4.48 3.12
CA GLY A 9 13.98 -4.98 1.78
C GLY A 9 12.82 -5.97 1.64
N LEU A 10 12.09 -6.35 2.70
CA LEU A 10 10.89 -7.18 2.52
C LEU A 10 9.76 -6.36 1.88
N SER A 11 9.56 -6.58 0.58
CA SER A 11 8.32 -6.23 -0.08
C SER A 11 7.23 -7.20 0.38
N SER A 12 6.16 -6.69 0.97
CA SER A 12 5.01 -7.50 1.40
C SER A 12 3.81 -7.12 0.56
N THR A 13 3.16 -8.11 -0.05
CA THR A 13 1.94 -7.93 -0.84
C THR A 13 0.79 -8.64 -0.16
N GLY A 14 -0.39 -8.03 -0.09
CA GLY A 14 -1.52 -8.67 0.57
C GLY A 14 -2.79 -7.82 0.59
N LYS A 15 -3.73 -8.26 1.42
CA LYS A 15 -4.98 -7.53 1.70
C LYS A 15 -4.69 -6.24 2.45
N LEU A 16 -5.57 -5.25 2.30
CA LEU A 16 -5.52 -4.01 3.06
C LEU A 16 -5.50 -4.30 4.55
N SER A 17 -4.55 -3.69 5.27
CA SER A 17 -4.64 -3.63 6.74
C SER A 17 -5.86 -2.81 7.15
N THR A 18 -6.42 -3.10 8.33
CA THR A 18 -7.63 -2.42 8.85
C THR A 18 -7.49 -0.90 8.80
N GLY A 19 -6.35 -0.36 9.22
CA GLY A 19 -6.12 1.09 9.21
C GLY A 19 -6.05 1.70 7.81
N ILE A 20 -5.51 0.99 6.81
CA ILE A 20 -5.51 1.47 5.42
C ILE A 20 -6.93 1.45 4.86
N ARG A 21 -7.69 0.39 5.14
CA ARG A 21 -9.09 0.28 4.72
C ARG A 21 -9.93 1.41 5.29
N GLU A 22 -9.86 1.63 6.60
CA GLU A 22 -10.58 2.72 7.26
C GLU A 22 -10.19 4.10 6.72
N ALA A 23 -8.89 4.34 6.49
CA ALA A 23 -8.43 5.58 5.89
C ALA A 23 -9.00 5.77 4.47
N ILE A 24 -9.07 4.70 3.68
CA ILE A 24 -9.57 4.75 2.31
C ILE A 24 -11.09 4.95 2.24
N GLU A 25 -11.84 4.23 3.07
CA GLU A 25 -13.29 4.36 3.17
C GLU A 25 -13.69 5.73 3.71
N SER A 26 -13.06 6.18 4.80
CA SER A 26 -13.41 7.42 5.49
C SER A 26 -12.96 8.67 4.72
N GLN A 27 -11.72 8.69 4.20
CA GLN A 27 -11.16 9.92 3.60
C GLN A 27 -11.43 10.03 2.10
N TYR A 28 -11.49 8.90 1.39
CA TYR A 28 -11.57 8.89 -0.08
C TYR A 28 -12.88 8.32 -0.64
N LYS A 29 -13.85 8.02 0.25
CA LYS A 29 -15.21 7.56 -0.07
C LYS A 29 -15.24 6.33 -0.98
N VAL A 30 -14.25 5.45 -0.86
CA VAL A 30 -14.26 4.16 -1.54
C VAL A 30 -15.25 3.25 -0.82
N THR A 31 -16.11 2.56 -1.57
CA THR A 31 -17.08 1.64 -0.96
C THR A 31 -16.36 0.42 -0.37
N PRO A 32 -16.90 -0.20 0.69
CA PRO A 32 -16.30 -1.39 1.30
C PRO A 32 -16.08 -2.54 0.30
N GLU A 33 -16.99 -2.70 -0.66
CA GLU A 33 -16.89 -3.66 -1.75
C GLU A 33 -15.62 -3.42 -2.59
N LYS A 34 -15.43 -2.20 -3.10
CA LYS A 34 -14.22 -1.83 -3.84
C LYS A 34 -12.97 -1.92 -2.98
N ALA A 35 -13.04 -1.50 -1.71
CA ALA A 35 -11.91 -1.59 -0.78
C ALA A 35 -11.51 -3.05 -0.48
N SER A 36 -12.41 -4.02 -0.67
CA SER A 36 -12.11 -5.45 -0.50
C SER A 36 -11.35 -6.06 -1.69
N GLU A 37 -11.53 -5.50 -2.88
CA GLU A 37 -10.85 -5.89 -4.11
C GLU A 37 -9.43 -5.35 -4.18
N LEU A 38 -9.19 -4.19 -3.57
CA LEU A 38 -7.88 -3.57 -3.52
C LEU A 38 -6.84 -4.47 -2.81
N ARG A 39 -5.59 -4.29 -3.22
CA ARG A 39 -4.42 -4.93 -2.63
C ARG A 39 -3.40 -3.88 -2.23
N THR A 40 -2.56 -4.24 -1.28
CA THR A 40 -1.48 -3.38 -0.79
C THR A 40 -0.15 -4.03 -1.07
N ALA A 41 0.75 -3.25 -1.68
CA ALA A 41 2.17 -3.56 -1.76
C ALA A 41 2.91 -2.62 -0.81
N GLU A 42 3.74 -3.18 0.05
CA GLU A 42 4.53 -2.46 1.02
C GLU A 42 6.01 -2.71 0.83
N LYS A 43 6.84 -1.72 1.10
CA LYS A 43 8.31 -1.83 1.04
C LYS A 43 8.95 -1.02 2.15
N GLY A 44 10.00 -1.55 2.77
CA GLY A 44 10.82 -0.78 3.70
C GLY A 44 11.53 0.38 3.00
N GLY A 45 11.50 1.58 3.57
CA GLY A 45 12.15 2.76 3.01
C GLY A 45 12.47 3.80 4.06
N SER A 46 12.88 4.98 3.60
CA SER A 46 13.14 6.13 4.46
C SER A 46 12.45 7.38 3.90
N TYR A 47 11.93 8.21 4.80
CA TYR A 47 11.37 9.51 4.45
C TYR A 47 11.94 10.55 5.42
N ALA A 48 12.57 11.60 4.87
CA ALA A 48 13.25 12.63 5.66
C ALA A 48 14.19 12.03 6.74
N LEU A 49 15.02 11.06 6.34
CA LEU A 49 15.97 10.31 7.20
C LEU A 49 15.31 9.44 8.29
N ARG A 50 13.98 9.29 8.31
CA ARG A 50 13.28 8.40 9.24
C ARG A 50 12.88 7.10 8.55
N PRO A 51 13.04 5.93 9.19
CA PRO A 51 12.57 4.68 8.63
C PRO A 51 11.03 4.66 8.56
N VAL A 52 10.51 4.32 7.39
CA VAL A 52 9.07 4.21 7.12
C VAL A 52 8.78 2.96 6.29
N ARG A 53 7.53 2.50 6.28
CA ARG A 53 7.05 1.53 5.29
C ARG A 53 6.36 2.30 4.19
N LEU A 54 6.89 2.25 2.99
CA LEU A 54 6.22 2.79 1.81
C LEU A 54 5.07 1.86 1.43
N VAL A 55 3.95 2.43 1.02
CA VAL A 55 2.74 1.68 0.68
C VAL A 55 2.18 2.15 -0.65
N ARG A 56 1.77 1.20 -1.48
CA ARG A 56 0.97 1.41 -2.69
C ARG A 56 -0.29 0.56 -2.57
N VAL A 57 -1.44 1.17 -2.81
CA VAL A 57 -2.72 0.48 -2.87
C VAL A 57 -3.16 0.47 -4.31
N TYR A 58 -3.38 -0.72 -4.84
CA TYR A 58 -3.63 -0.94 -6.25
C TYR A 58 -4.84 -1.83 -6.45
N GLN A 59 -5.47 -1.69 -7.61
CA GLN A 59 -6.54 -2.55 -8.06
C GLN A 59 -5.96 -3.65 -8.96
N PRO A 60 -5.98 -4.93 -8.55
CA PRO A 60 -5.42 -6.02 -9.35
C PRO A 60 -6.01 -6.13 -10.75
N ALA A 61 -7.31 -5.87 -10.90
CA ALA A 61 -8.00 -5.91 -12.18
C ALA A 61 -7.39 -4.96 -13.23
N ASP A 62 -6.82 -3.83 -12.79
CA ASP A 62 -6.22 -2.81 -13.67
C ASP A 62 -4.79 -3.17 -14.12
N LEU A 63 -4.17 -4.21 -13.54
CA LEU A 63 -2.83 -4.68 -13.93
C LEU A 63 -2.84 -5.61 -15.14
N GLY A 64 -4.01 -6.15 -15.51
CA GLY A 64 -4.14 -7.18 -16.53
C GLY A 64 -3.68 -8.57 -16.05
N GLY A 65 -4.49 -9.59 -16.34
CA GLY A 65 -4.23 -10.98 -15.91
C GLY A 65 -4.58 -11.26 -14.45
N ASP A 66 -4.28 -12.46 -13.98
CA ASP A 66 -4.62 -12.96 -12.62
C ASP A 66 -3.55 -12.55 -11.59
N LYS A 67 -3.16 -11.27 -11.60
CA LYS A 67 -2.10 -10.74 -10.73
C LYS A 67 -2.65 -10.28 -9.38
N ASP A 68 -3.04 -11.26 -8.56
CA ASP A 68 -3.47 -11.05 -7.18
C ASP A 68 -2.35 -10.49 -6.27
N SER A 69 -1.10 -10.56 -6.73
CA SER A 69 0.08 -10.00 -6.07
C SER A 69 0.98 -9.27 -7.08
N ALA A 70 1.41 -8.06 -6.72
CA ALA A 70 2.37 -7.26 -7.46
C ALA A 70 3.29 -6.58 -6.47
N SER A 71 4.61 -6.67 -6.70
CA SER A 71 5.59 -6.06 -5.81
C SER A 71 5.49 -4.53 -5.83
N TYR A 72 6.03 -3.90 -4.78
CA TYR A 72 6.00 -2.44 -4.69
C TYR A 72 6.62 -1.79 -5.92
N ASP A 73 7.77 -2.27 -6.38
CA ASP A 73 8.53 -1.67 -7.48
C ASP A 73 7.85 -1.89 -8.84
N GLU A 74 7.19 -3.03 -9.07
CA GLU A 74 6.40 -3.27 -10.31
C GLU A 74 5.22 -2.30 -10.48
N LEU A 75 4.72 -1.76 -9.36
CA LEU A 75 3.61 -0.82 -9.35
C LEU A 75 4.06 0.63 -9.60
N GLU A 76 5.36 0.89 -9.79
CA GLU A 76 5.86 2.23 -10.03
C GLU A 76 5.36 2.78 -11.38
N GLY A 77 4.63 3.89 -11.34
CA GLY A 77 4.06 4.52 -12.54
C GLY A 77 2.87 3.76 -13.15
N SER A 78 2.40 2.69 -12.51
CA SER A 78 1.23 1.94 -12.98
C SER A 78 -0.08 2.69 -12.70
N LYS A 79 -0.98 2.72 -13.69
CA LYS A 79 -2.35 3.27 -13.55
C LYS A 79 -3.22 2.47 -12.58
N ALA A 80 -2.83 1.24 -12.28
CA ALA A 80 -3.53 0.39 -11.32
C ALA A 80 -3.37 0.90 -9.87
N VAL A 81 -2.40 1.77 -9.59
CA VAL A 81 -2.19 2.33 -8.25
C VAL A 81 -3.15 3.49 -8.04
N TRP A 82 -4.06 3.32 -7.10
CA TRP A 82 -5.03 4.34 -6.73
C TRP A 82 -4.52 5.21 -5.58
N PHE A 83 -3.75 4.62 -4.66
CA PHE A 83 -3.21 5.35 -3.51
C PHE A 83 -1.73 5.06 -3.32
N GLN A 84 -0.97 6.10 -3.00
CA GLN A 84 0.44 5.98 -2.63
C GLN A 84 0.67 6.66 -1.29
N GLY A 85 1.51 6.07 -0.46
CA GLY A 85 1.70 6.58 0.89
C GLY A 85 2.85 5.96 1.65
N LYS A 86 2.80 6.20 2.96
CA LYS A 86 3.77 5.69 3.92
C LYS A 86 3.12 5.43 5.27
N ILE A 87 3.68 4.47 5.99
CA ILE A 87 3.36 4.17 7.39
C ILE A 87 4.61 4.47 8.21
N GLU A 88 4.47 5.36 9.18
CA GLU A 88 5.56 5.67 10.12
C GLU A 88 5.66 4.62 11.23
N LYS A 89 6.78 4.60 11.97
CA LYS A 89 7.03 3.63 13.06
C LYS A 89 5.95 3.63 14.16
N LYS A 90 5.22 4.74 14.33
CA LYS A 90 4.09 4.88 15.26
C LYS A 90 2.75 4.34 14.73
N GLY A 91 2.73 3.74 13.54
CA GLY A 91 1.52 3.24 12.90
C GLY A 91 0.66 4.32 12.23
N GLN A 92 1.13 5.57 12.18
CA GLN A 92 0.43 6.63 11.44
C GLN A 92 0.51 6.35 9.94
N ILE A 93 -0.67 6.33 9.31
CA ILE A 93 -0.85 6.04 7.90
C ILE A 93 -1.08 7.37 7.18
N PHE A 94 -0.23 7.64 6.19
CA PHE A 94 -0.37 8.78 5.30
C PHE A 94 -0.58 8.25 3.89
N LEU A 95 -1.77 8.45 3.34
CA LEU A 95 -2.09 8.11 1.96
C LEU A 95 -2.28 9.39 1.16
N LYS A 96 -2.01 9.28 -0.13
CA LYS A 96 -2.33 10.26 -1.14
C LYS A 96 -3.13 9.55 -2.22
N ASP A 97 -4.26 10.14 -2.56
CA ASP A 97 -5.06 9.74 -3.71
C ASP A 97 -4.37 10.16 -4.99
N ILE A 98 -4.12 9.18 -5.85
CA ILE A 98 -3.52 9.33 -7.17
C ILE A 98 -4.33 8.59 -8.23
N ARG A 99 -5.62 8.34 -7.95
CA ARG A 99 -6.54 7.78 -8.94
C ARG A 99 -6.48 8.58 -10.25
N PRO A 100 -6.39 7.91 -11.41
CA PRO A 100 -6.36 8.57 -12.72
C PRO A 100 -7.67 9.29 -13.05
#